data_AF-A0A6A0H4Y4-F1
#
_entry.id   AF-A0A6A0H4Y4-F1
#
_cell.length_a   1.000
_cell.length_b   1.000
_cell.length_c   1.000
_cell.angle_alpha   90.00
_cell.angle_beta   90.00
_cell.angle_gamma   90.00
#
_symmetry.space_group_name_H-M   'P 1'
#
loop_
_entity.id
_entity.type
_entity.pdbx_description
1 polymer ?
#
loop_
_entity_poly.entity_id
_entity_poly.type
_entity_poly.pdbx_seq_one_letter_code
_entity_poly.pdbx_strand_id
1 'polypeptide(L)' 'MKAYSSTVVPQYIFWYHNSRMINYDQERGGVVVHMETEPRVMSRLTIADARPSDSGNYTCDAENTEAASITVYITQGRK' A
#
# COMPACT_ATOMS: atom_id res chain seq x y z
N MET A 1 -12.43 -19.92 -8.88
CA MET A 1 -11.59 -18.85 -8.30
C MET A 1 -10.15 -19.20 -8.63
N LYS A 2 -9.47 -18.45 -9.50
CA LYS A 2 -8.07 -18.73 -9.82
C LYS A 2 -7.22 -18.04 -8.76
N ALA A 3 -6.58 -18.83 -7.90
CA ALA A 3 -5.56 -18.32 -6.99
C ALA A 3 -4.27 -18.13 -7.80
N TYR A 4 -3.89 -16.88 -8.07
CA TYR A 4 -2.59 -16.57 -8.65
C TYR A 4 -1.61 -16.27 -7.52
N SER A 5 -1.30 -17.30 -6.73
CA SER A 5 -0.18 -17.23 -5.79
C SER A 5 1.05 -17.64 -6.57
N SER A 6 1.97 -16.71 -6.79
CA SER A 6 3.34 -17.11 -7.12
C SER A 6 3.85 -18.06 -6.04
N THR A 7 4.56 -19.10 -6.45
CA THR A 7 5.26 -20.03 -5.55
C THR A 7 6.59 -19.47 -5.07
N VAL A 8 7.01 -18.32 -5.62
CA VAL A 8 8.20 -17.58 -5.24
C VAL A 8 7.80 -16.43 -4.32
N VAL A 9 8.44 -16.39 -3.15
CA VAL A 9 8.25 -15.31 -2.17
C VAL A 9 8.72 -13.99 -2.79
N PRO A 10 7.90 -12.91 -2.78
CA PRO A 10 8.32 -11.62 -3.33
C PRO A 10 9.51 -11.08 -2.52
N GLN A 11 10.56 -10.61 -3.20
CA GLN A 11 11.71 -10.00 -2.53
C GLN A 11 11.42 -8.55 -2.14
N TYR A 12 10.51 -7.90 -2.85
CA TYR A 12 10.10 -6.52 -2.60
C TYR A 12 8.59 -6.31 -2.82
N ILE A 13 8.04 -5.35 -2.08
CA ILE A 13 6.66 -4.89 -2.23
C ILE A 13 6.66 -3.37 -2.25
N PHE A 14 6.13 -2.79 -3.33
CA PHE A 14 5.99 -1.35 -3.50
C PHE A 14 4.55 -0.91 -3.28
N TRP A 15 4.40 0.27 -2.67
CA TRP A 15 3.15 0.98 -2.53
C TRP A 15 3.17 2.22 -3.39
N TYR A 16 2.08 2.45 -4.12
CA TYR A 16 1.87 3.63 -4.93
C TYR A 16 0.62 4.38 -4.48
N HIS A 17 0.66 5.71 -4.52
CA HIS A 17 -0.50 6.61 -4.43
C HIS A 17 -0.62 7.39 -5.74
N ASN A 18 -1.72 7.21 -6.48
CA ASN A 18 -1.98 7.86 -7.77
C ASN A 18 -0.77 7.80 -8.74
N SER A 19 -0.13 6.63 -8.84
CA SER A 19 1.08 6.36 -9.66
C SER A 19 2.43 6.84 -9.08
N ARG A 20 2.47 7.50 -7.92
CA ARG A 20 3.73 7.84 -7.24
C ARG A 20 4.09 6.79 -6.18
N MET A 21 5.31 6.25 -6.21
CA MET A 21 5.79 5.35 -5.17
C MET A 21 5.93 6.09 -3.83
N ILE A 22 5.43 5.48 -2.74
CA ILE A 22 5.37 6.11 -1.41
C ILE A 22 6.13 5.37 -0.29
N ASN A 23 6.82 4.26 -0.59
CA ASN A 23 7.53 3.46 0.42
C ASN A 23 8.50 4.26 1.31
N TYR A 24 9.10 5.32 0.75
CA TYR A 24 10.12 6.14 1.41
C TYR A 24 9.75 7.62 1.40
N ASP A 25 8.46 7.93 1.34
CA ASP A 25 7.99 9.30 1.20
C ASP A 25 8.17 10.12 2.48
N GLN A 26 9.28 10.85 2.52
CA GLN A 26 9.60 11.77 3.61
C GLN A 26 8.91 13.12 3.46
N GLU A 27 8.48 13.50 2.24
CA GLU A 27 7.86 14.80 1.97
C GLU A 27 6.44 14.89 2.54
N ARG A 28 5.64 13.82 2.37
CA ARG A 28 4.32 13.72 3.01
C ARG A 28 4.48 13.58 4.53
N GLY A 29 5.45 12.78 4.97
CA GLY A 29 5.68 12.42 6.39
C GLY A 29 4.59 11.48 6.93
N GLY A 30 4.87 10.69 7.98
CA GLY A 30 3.86 9.81 8.58
C GLY A 30 3.37 8.65 7.69
N VAL A 31 4.11 8.33 6.62
CA VAL A 31 3.94 7.09 5.85
C VAL A 31 4.82 6.01 6.47
N VAL A 32 4.22 4.88 6.83
CA VAL A 32 4.95 3.71 7.38
C VAL A 32 4.52 2.48 6.61
N VAL A 33 5.50 1.77 6.04
CA VAL A 33 5.29 0.44 5.45
C VAL A 33 5.87 -0.59 6.39
N HIS A 34 5.02 -1.53 6.83
CA HIS A 34 5.44 -2.67 7.64
C HIS A 34 5.35 -3.96 6.82
N MET A 35 6.32 -4.84 7.01
CA MET A 35 6.41 -6.12 6.30
C MET A 35 6.42 -7.25 7.33
N GLU A 36 5.50 -8.19 7.19
CA GLU A 36 5.40 -9.40 8.00
C GLU A 36 5.64 -10.59 7.06
N THR A 37 6.61 -11.46 7.35
CA THR A 37 6.98 -12.57 6.45
C THR A 37 6.42 -13.93 6.88
N GLU A 38 5.90 -14.03 8.11
CA GLU A 38 5.36 -15.26 8.69
C GLU A 38 3.96 -15.02 9.28
N PRO A 39 3.00 -15.95 9.12
CA PRO A 39 3.07 -17.22 8.40
C PRO A 39 2.94 -17.09 6.86
N ARG A 40 2.75 -15.87 6.36
CA ARG A 40 2.72 -15.52 4.92
C ARG A 40 3.28 -14.10 4.76
N VAL A 41 3.78 -13.75 3.58
CA VAL A 41 4.21 -12.38 3.31
C VAL A 41 3.02 -11.44 3.24
N MET A 42 3.03 -10.41 4.08
CA MET A 42 2.06 -9.33 4.12
C MET A 42 2.77 -7.98 4.21
N SER A 43 2.28 -7.02 3.43
CA SER A 43 2.68 -5.63 3.55
C SER A 43 1.52 -4.80 4.09
N ARG A 44 1.78 -3.95 5.07
CA ARG A 44 0.81 -3.02 5.64
C ARG A 44 1.30 -1.58 5.47
N LEU A 45 0.57 -0.80 4.69
CA LEU A 45 0.74 0.64 4.60
C LEU A 45 -0.08 1.33 5.69
N THR A 46 0.56 2.23 6.43
CA THR A 46 -0.08 3.10 7.43
C THR A 46 0.20 4.56 7.10
N ILE A 47 -0.87 5.37 7.08
CA ILE A 47 -0.85 6.79 6.76
C ILE A 47 -1.36 7.54 8.01
N ALA A 48 -0.44 8.14 8.77
CA ALA A 48 -0.77 8.89 9.99
C ALA A 48 -1.23 10.32 9.67
N ASP A 49 -2.07 10.94 10.51
CA ASP A 49 -2.62 12.30 10.27
C ASP A 49 -3.25 12.43 8.87
N ALA A 50 -4.28 11.61 8.61
CA ALA A 50 -4.92 11.52 7.30
C ALA A 50 -5.61 12.84 6.90
N ARG A 51 -5.34 13.31 5.69
CA ARG A 51 -5.85 14.57 5.12
C ARG A 51 -6.65 14.29 3.85
N PRO A 52 -7.53 15.22 3.41
CA PRO A 52 -8.25 15.06 2.15
C PRO A 52 -7.34 14.79 0.93
N SER A 53 -6.13 15.34 0.92
CA SER A 53 -5.10 15.12 -0.12
C SER A 53 -4.57 13.69 -0.19
N ASP A 54 -4.71 12.90 0.88
CA ASP A 54 -4.33 11.49 0.87
C ASP A 54 -5.40 10.62 0.16
N SER A 55 -6.55 11.18 -0.24
CA SER A 55 -7.51 10.47 -1.09
C SER A 55 -6.88 10.08 -2.42
N GLY A 56 -7.22 8.91 -2.95
CA GLY A 56 -6.66 8.44 -4.21
C GLY A 56 -6.61 6.93 -4.33
N ASN A 57 -6.00 6.48 -5.42
CA ASN A 57 -5.76 5.07 -5.67
C ASN A 57 -4.46 4.63 -4.99
N TYR A 58 -4.57 3.61 -4.15
CA TYR A 58 -3.46 2.95 -3.50
C TYR A 58 -3.23 1.59 -4.14
N THR A 59 -2.05 1.36 -4.68
CA THR A 59 -1.66 0.09 -5.32
C THR A 59 -0.56 -0.57 -4.51
N CYS A 60 -0.74 -1.86 -4.20
CA CYS A 60 0.29 -2.75 -3.70
C CYS A 60 0.80 -3.59 -4.88
N ASP A 61 2.07 -3.43 -5.20
CA ASP A 61 2.74 -4.14 -6.29
C ASP A 61 3.89 -4.97 -5.71
N ALA A 62 3.67 -6.29 -5.62
CA ALA A 62 4.64 -7.24 -5.12
C ALA A 62 5.28 -7.99 -6.28
N GLU A 63 6.60 -8.19 -6.20
CA GLU A 63 7.36 -8.94 -7.20
C GLU A 63 6.73 -10.31 -7.49
N ASN A 64 6.64 -10.68 -8.77
CA ASN A 64 6.07 -11.95 -9.23
C ASN A 64 4.56 -12.12 -8.94
N THR A 65 3.83 -11.06 -8.63
CA THR A 65 2.36 -11.10 -8.42
C THR A 65 1.64 -10.07 -9.29
N GLU A 66 0.33 -10.21 -9.42
CA GLU A 66 -0.51 -9.17 -10.02
C GLU A 66 -0.75 -8.06 -8.99
N ALA A 67 -0.55 -6.80 -9.38
CA ALA A 67 -0.76 -5.67 -8.50
C ALA A 67 -2.23 -5.53 -8.10
N ALA A 68 -2.47 -5.27 -6.81
CA ALA A 68 -3.81 -5.05 -6.27
C ALA A 68 -4.00 -3.57 -5.92
N SER A 69 -5.16 -3.00 -6.25
CA SER A 69 -5.42 -1.58 -6.01
C SER A 69 -6.75 -1.33 -5.31
N ILE A 70 -6.79 -0.26 -4.51
CA ILE A 70 -7.99 0.23 -3.83
C ILE A 70 -8.05 1.76 -3.89
N THR A 71 -9.23 2.33 -4.09
CA THR A 71 -9.42 3.78 -4.00
C THR A 71 -9.95 4.16 -2.62
N VAL A 72 -9.24 5.06 -1.96
CA VAL A 72 -9.57 5.57 -0.62
C VAL A 72 -10.05 7.01 -0.73
N TYR A 73 -11.13 7.34 -0.03
CA TYR A 73 -11.67 8.69 0.06
C TYR A 73 -11.63 9.16 1.51
N ILE A 74 -10.98 10.30 1.74
CA ILE A 74 -10.83 10.90 3.08
C ILE A 74 -11.66 12.17 3.14
N THR A 75 -12.63 12.18 4.05
CA THR A 75 -13.52 13.31 4.28
C THR A 75 -13.33 13.87 5.68
N GLN A 76 -13.44 15.18 5.83
CA GLN A 76 -13.56 15.77 7.16
C GLN A 76 -14.88 15.33 7.80
N GLY A 77 -14.80 14.76 9.00
CA GLY A 77 -15.98 14.50 9.80
C GLY A 77 -16.62 15.83 10.19
N ARG A 78 -17.91 15.98 9.93
CA ARG A 78 -18.71 17.03 10.57
C ARG A 78 -19.06 16.55 11.98
N LYS A 79 -18.80 17.36 12.99
CA LYS A 79 -19.27 17.12 14.36
C LYS A 79 -20.76 17.46 14.46
#